data_AF-A0A239CEC9-F1
#
_entry.id   AF-A0A239CEC9-F1
#
_cell.length_a   1.000
_cell.length_b   1.000
_cell.length_c   1.000
_cell.angle_alpha   90.00
_cell.angle_beta   90.00
_cell.angle_gamma   90.00
#
_symmetry.space_group_name_H-M   'P 1'
#
loop_
_entity.id
_entity.type
_entity.pdbx_description
1 polymer ?
#
loop_
_entity_poly.entity_id
_entity_poly.type
_entity_poly.pdbx_seq_one_letter_code
_entity_poly.pdbx_strand_id
1 'polypeptide(L)'
;MKPIRLLWLTLLVALAWSAWWGWGAWRAKSDLVGWMEARRADGWQAEWGDVSVAGYPTRIDRTITDITLANTEAGWVWNAPFVQILGLNYEKDHVILVWPDSMTLQTPRERIAIGGEELRGSLTFRPGPARELDEAVLVFRDLTLASDAGWTSAVAEARLATRPVESESVAQQIGLEITGLRPRAPMMQRMAERGLVPGTIETLSADLVVTFDRPWDRSALEQARPQPREIEVRNVAASWGQLELRVAGDLTVGPDGLASGDLLVKATNWEEILEVARESGALPDGIADTVESALRLVSGLAGSSSTLDIPVTLSDGRMRMGPVPLGAAPRLRIP
;
A
#
# COMPACT_ATOMS: atom_id res chain seq x y z
N MET A 1 -34.50 19.90 -43.18
CA MET A 1 -35.46 19.27 -42.24
C MET A 1 -36.26 20.38 -41.56
N LYS A 2 -37.58 20.24 -41.36
CA LYS A 2 -38.38 21.26 -40.64
C LYS A 2 -37.86 21.39 -39.20
N PRO A 3 -37.73 22.61 -38.62
CA PRO A 3 -37.14 22.84 -37.30
C PRO A 3 -37.80 22.01 -36.19
N ILE A 4 -39.11 21.75 -36.29
CA ILE A 4 -39.86 20.92 -35.35
C ILE A 4 -39.41 19.45 -35.32
N ARG A 5 -38.94 18.90 -36.45
CA ARG A 5 -38.43 17.51 -36.52
C ARG A 5 -37.08 17.38 -35.85
N LEU A 6 -36.24 18.42 -35.97
CA LEU A 6 -34.95 18.47 -35.27
C LEU A 6 -35.17 18.56 -33.76
N LEU A 7 -36.11 19.40 -33.31
CA LEU A 7 -36.49 19.49 -31.89
C LEU A 7 -36.93 18.13 -31.33
N TRP A 8 -37.85 17.43 -32.00
CA TRP A 8 -38.30 16.11 -31.56
C TRP A 8 -37.19 15.07 -31.54
N LEU A 9 -36.30 15.09 -32.54
CA LEU A 9 -35.13 14.20 -32.56
C LEU A 9 -34.19 14.48 -31.37
N THR A 10 -33.89 15.75 -31.11
CA THR A 10 -33.06 16.15 -29.96
C THR A 10 -33.70 15.73 -28.64
N LEU A 11 -35.00 15.92 -28.47
CA LEU A 11 -35.73 15.48 -27.27
C LEU A 11 -35.69 13.96 -27.10
N LEU A 12 -35.88 13.21 -28.18
CA LEU A 12 -35.82 11.75 -28.15
C LEU A 12 -34.43 11.25 -27.76
N VAL A 13 -33.38 11.83 -28.33
CA VAL A 13 -31.98 11.50 -27.98
C VAL A 13 -31.69 11.86 -26.53
N ALA A 14 -32.12 13.03 -26.06
CA ALA A 14 -31.94 13.45 -24.67
C ALA A 14 -32.67 12.52 -23.69
N LEU A 15 -33.88 12.10 -24.02
CA LEU A 15 -34.68 11.18 -23.20
C LEU A 15 -34.08 9.77 -23.18
N ALA A 16 -33.63 9.26 -24.33
CA ALA A 16 -32.94 7.99 -24.43
C ALA A 16 -31.63 8.00 -23.62
N TRP A 17 -30.85 9.07 -23.71
CA TRP A 17 -29.63 9.24 -22.91
C TRP A 17 -29.93 9.33 -21.40
N SER A 18 -30.96 10.07 -21.02
CA SER A 18 -31.40 10.19 -19.62
C SER A 18 -31.84 8.84 -19.04
N ALA A 19 -32.58 8.05 -19.82
CA ALA A 19 -33.00 6.70 -19.42
C ALA A 19 -31.79 5.76 -19.28
N TRP A 20 -30.84 5.81 -20.22
CA TRP A 20 -29.60 5.04 -20.16
C TRP A 20 -28.74 5.40 -18.95
N TRP A 21 -28.52 6.69 -18.70
CA TRP A 21 -27.78 7.17 -17.54
C TRP A 21 -28.47 6.78 -16.24
N GLY A 22 -29.80 6.97 -16.14
CA GLY A 22 -30.58 6.59 -14.96
C GLY A 22 -30.49 5.11 -14.63
N TRP A 23 -30.51 4.23 -15.65
CA TRP A 23 -30.30 2.80 -15.47
C TRP A 23 -28.88 2.49 -14.97
N GLY A 24 -27.85 3.14 -15.53
CA GLY A 24 -26.46 3.00 -15.08
C GLY A 24 -26.26 3.45 -13.62
N ALA A 25 -26.84 4.59 -13.24
CA ALA A 25 -26.79 5.11 -11.89
C ALA A 25 -27.47 4.17 -10.87
N TRP A 26 -28.66 3.67 -11.21
CA TRP A 26 -29.39 2.71 -10.38
C TRP A 26 -28.60 1.41 -10.19
N ARG A 27 -28.01 0.88 -11.28
CA ARG A 27 -27.19 -0.34 -11.23
C ARG A 27 -25.94 -0.14 -10.36
N ALA A 28 -25.22 0.95 -10.56
CA ALA A 28 -24.01 1.24 -9.81
C ALA A 28 -24.27 1.40 -8.30
N LYS A 29 -25.41 2.00 -7.91
CA LYS A 29 -25.87 2.04 -6.52
C LYS A 29 -26.22 0.64 -6.00
N SER A 30 -26.99 -0.13 -6.77
CA SER A 30 -27.45 -1.46 -6.36
C SER A 30 -26.31 -2.46 -6.21
N ASP A 31 -25.33 -2.46 -7.12
CA ASP A 31 -24.15 -3.34 -7.06
C ASP A 31 -23.30 -3.03 -5.81
N LEU A 32 -23.13 -1.74 -5.48
CA LEU A 32 -22.37 -1.32 -4.30
C LEU A 32 -23.06 -1.68 -2.99
N VAL A 33 -24.37 -1.43 -2.89
CA VAL A 33 -25.17 -1.85 -1.72
C VAL A 33 -25.17 -3.37 -1.57
N GLY A 34 -25.36 -4.10 -2.68
CA GLY A 34 -25.30 -5.56 -2.68
C GLY A 34 -23.96 -6.11 -2.23
N TRP A 35 -22.85 -5.48 -2.64
CA TRP A 35 -21.51 -5.84 -2.17
C TRP A 35 -21.35 -5.62 -0.66
N MET A 36 -21.83 -4.49 -0.12
CA MET A 36 -21.76 -4.21 1.33
C MET A 36 -22.61 -5.19 2.15
N GLU A 37 -23.80 -5.57 1.67
CA GLU A 37 -24.63 -6.60 2.31
C GLU A 37 -23.99 -7.98 2.24
N ALA A 38 -23.31 -8.33 1.13
CA ALA A 38 -22.55 -9.57 1.03
C ALA A 38 -21.42 -9.62 2.08
N ARG A 39 -20.71 -8.50 2.31
CA ARG A 39 -19.71 -8.41 3.38
C ARG A 39 -20.30 -8.59 4.77
N ARG A 40 -21.52 -8.10 5.02
CA ARG A 40 -22.24 -8.40 6.27
C ARG A 40 -22.51 -9.89 6.45
N ALA A 41 -22.91 -10.56 5.39
CA ALA A 41 -23.13 -12.01 5.41
C ALA A 41 -21.81 -12.79 5.69
N ASP A 42 -20.67 -12.26 5.26
CA ASP A 42 -19.33 -12.81 5.51
C ASP A 42 -18.76 -12.42 6.90
N GLY A 43 -19.58 -11.87 7.82
CA GLY A 43 -19.21 -11.59 9.20
C GLY A 43 -18.56 -10.22 9.44
N TRP A 44 -18.48 -9.35 8.42
CA TRP A 44 -18.07 -7.97 8.60
C TRP A 44 -19.23 -7.16 9.18
N GLN A 45 -18.94 -6.16 10.00
CA GLN A 45 -19.91 -5.13 10.33
C GLN A 45 -19.68 -3.95 9.37
N ALA A 46 -20.57 -3.81 8.39
CA ALA A 46 -20.55 -2.70 7.43
C ALA A 46 -21.76 -1.80 7.66
N GLU A 47 -21.59 -0.55 8.04
CA GLU A 47 -22.66 0.44 8.22
C GLU A 47 -22.39 1.66 7.33
N TRP A 48 -23.45 2.31 6.86
CA TRP A 48 -23.37 3.50 6.02
C TRP A 48 -24.65 4.34 6.18
N GLY A 49 -24.55 5.66 5.96
CA GLY A 49 -25.68 6.58 5.99
C GLY A 49 -26.52 6.51 4.71
N ASP A 50 -26.00 7.07 3.62
CA ASP A 50 -26.60 7.01 2.28
C ASP A 50 -25.56 6.68 1.20
N VAL A 51 -26.03 6.06 0.12
CA VAL A 51 -25.30 5.90 -1.14
C VAL A 51 -25.97 6.76 -2.20
N SER A 52 -25.34 7.87 -2.55
CA SER A 52 -25.83 8.79 -3.58
C SER A 52 -25.05 8.61 -4.88
N VAL A 53 -25.71 8.92 -6.01
CA VAL A 53 -25.09 8.91 -7.34
C VAL A 53 -25.32 10.24 -8.02
N ALA A 54 -24.24 10.87 -8.51
CA ALA A 54 -24.24 12.13 -9.22
C ALA A 54 -23.47 12.02 -10.56
N GLY A 55 -23.42 13.11 -11.32
CA GLY A 55 -22.58 13.20 -12.52
C GLY A 55 -23.30 13.14 -13.87
N TYR A 56 -24.63 13.25 -13.91
CA TYR A 56 -25.37 13.38 -15.16
C TYR A 56 -24.79 14.53 -16.02
N PRO A 57 -24.62 14.36 -17.35
CA PRO A 57 -24.99 13.19 -18.15
C PRO A 57 -23.89 12.14 -18.37
N THR A 58 -22.64 12.39 -17.99
CA THR A 58 -21.47 11.64 -18.48
C THR A 58 -20.72 10.86 -17.41
N ARG A 59 -21.02 11.10 -16.14
CA ARG A 59 -20.31 10.51 -15.00
C ARG A 59 -21.26 9.71 -14.12
N ILE A 60 -20.73 8.72 -13.43
CA ILE A 60 -21.41 7.94 -12.39
C ILE A 60 -20.54 8.02 -11.15
N ASP A 61 -20.68 9.14 -10.45
CA ASP A 61 -19.94 9.45 -9.24
C ASP A 61 -20.75 8.95 -8.04
N ARG A 62 -20.25 7.92 -7.35
CA ARG A 62 -20.89 7.36 -6.16
C ARG A 62 -20.28 7.99 -4.93
N THR A 63 -21.10 8.44 -4.00
CA THR A 63 -20.66 8.89 -2.66
C THR A 63 -21.35 8.05 -1.60
N ILE A 64 -20.56 7.38 -0.77
CA ILE A 64 -21.01 6.68 0.42
C ILE A 64 -20.75 7.61 1.60
N THR A 65 -21.75 7.87 2.42
CA THR A 65 -21.63 8.74 3.62
C THR A 65 -21.61 7.90 4.89
N ASP A 66 -20.95 8.42 5.93
CA ASP A 66 -20.88 7.84 7.27
C ASP A 66 -20.54 6.35 7.27
N ILE A 67 -19.52 5.98 6.50
CA ILE A 67 -19.14 4.57 6.32
C ILE A 67 -18.37 4.08 7.54
N THR A 68 -18.80 2.95 8.07
CA THR A 68 -18.13 2.19 9.11
C THR A 68 -17.92 0.77 8.60
N LEU A 69 -16.67 0.34 8.48
CA LEU A 69 -16.31 -1.03 8.12
C LEU A 69 -15.54 -1.66 9.26
N ALA A 70 -15.99 -2.79 9.75
CA ALA A 70 -15.34 -3.54 10.81
C ALA A 70 -15.18 -5.00 10.40
N ASN A 71 -13.97 -5.51 10.53
CA ASN A 71 -13.69 -6.92 10.42
C ASN A 71 -13.46 -7.48 11.83
N THR A 72 -14.44 -8.25 12.31
CA THR A 72 -14.46 -8.79 13.68
C THR A 72 -13.35 -9.83 13.92
N GLU A 73 -12.98 -10.61 12.90
CA GLU A 73 -11.89 -11.58 12.98
C GLU A 73 -10.51 -10.91 13.02
N ALA A 74 -10.31 -9.88 12.19
CA ALA A 74 -9.05 -9.14 12.11
C ALA A 74 -8.92 -8.05 13.19
N GLY A 75 -10.00 -7.76 13.92
CA GLY A 75 -10.02 -6.89 15.10
C GLY A 75 -9.89 -5.40 14.79
N TRP A 76 -10.31 -4.93 13.61
CA TRP A 76 -10.24 -3.51 13.27
C TRP A 76 -11.60 -2.94 12.88
N VAL A 77 -11.78 -1.65 13.16
CA VAL A 77 -12.94 -0.84 12.78
C VAL A 77 -12.43 0.44 12.12
N TRP A 78 -12.83 0.67 10.88
CA TRP A 78 -12.50 1.87 10.12
C TRP A 78 -13.74 2.72 9.91
N ASN A 79 -13.64 4.01 10.22
CA ASN A 79 -14.74 4.96 10.06
C ASN A 79 -14.29 6.13 9.19
N ALA A 80 -15.11 6.51 8.23
CA ALA A 80 -14.87 7.66 7.37
C ALA A 80 -16.19 8.43 7.12
N PRO A 81 -16.17 9.77 7.14
CA PRO A 81 -17.37 10.59 6.90
C PRO A 81 -17.92 10.41 5.48
N PHE A 82 -17.06 10.15 4.50
CA PHE A 82 -17.49 9.72 3.18
C PHE A 82 -16.40 8.94 2.45
N VAL A 83 -16.78 8.23 1.40
CA VAL A 83 -15.88 7.69 0.35
C VAL A 83 -16.54 7.94 -0.99
N GLN A 84 -15.75 8.39 -1.98
CA GLN A 84 -16.25 8.54 -3.35
C GLN A 84 -15.61 7.55 -4.30
N ILE A 85 -16.43 7.01 -5.20
CA ILE A 85 -16.02 6.17 -6.32
C ILE A 85 -16.48 6.86 -7.59
N LEU A 86 -15.58 7.63 -8.18
CA LEU A 86 -15.80 8.43 -9.37
C LEU A 86 -15.52 7.59 -10.61
N GLY A 87 -16.32 7.78 -11.66
CA GLY A 87 -16.13 7.04 -12.90
C GLY A 87 -16.92 7.64 -14.06
N LEU A 88 -16.43 7.47 -15.28
CA LEU A 88 -17.11 7.91 -16.49
C LEU A 88 -18.09 6.83 -16.93
N ASN A 89 -19.28 7.21 -17.41
CA ASN A 89 -20.30 6.24 -17.80
C ASN A 89 -19.93 5.46 -19.08
N TYR A 90 -19.02 6.01 -19.90
CA TYR A 90 -18.50 5.42 -21.13
C TYR A 90 -17.15 4.72 -20.96
N GLU A 91 -16.47 4.90 -19.83
CA GLU A 91 -15.18 4.27 -19.50
C GLU A 91 -15.32 3.44 -18.23
N LYS A 92 -15.91 2.24 -18.38
CA LYS A 92 -16.37 1.42 -17.26
C LYS A 92 -15.22 0.79 -16.46
N ASP A 93 -14.05 0.70 -17.07
CA ASP A 93 -12.91 0.00 -16.52
C ASP A 93 -11.94 0.92 -15.77
N HIS A 94 -12.21 2.23 -15.73
CA HIS A 94 -11.45 3.19 -14.95
C HIS A 94 -12.31 3.79 -13.82
N VAL A 95 -11.79 3.76 -12.59
CA VAL A 95 -12.43 4.38 -11.43
C VAL A 95 -11.41 5.15 -10.59
N ILE A 96 -11.85 6.25 -10.00
CA ILE A 96 -11.07 7.03 -9.05
C ILE A 96 -11.72 6.92 -7.68
N LEU A 97 -10.95 6.47 -6.70
CA LEU A 97 -11.30 6.46 -5.29
C LEU A 97 -10.85 7.77 -4.65
N VAL A 98 -11.72 8.37 -3.85
CA VAL A 98 -11.40 9.56 -3.05
C VAL A 98 -11.81 9.27 -1.60
N TRP A 99 -10.83 9.39 -0.71
CA TRP A 99 -11.02 9.32 0.73
C TRP A 99 -11.21 10.74 1.29
N PRO A 100 -11.81 10.86 2.49
CA PRO A 100 -11.98 12.15 3.13
C PRO A 100 -10.66 12.63 3.73
N ASP A 101 -10.60 13.91 4.08
CA ASP A 101 -9.45 14.52 4.73
C ASP A 101 -9.19 14.02 6.16
N SER A 102 -10.20 13.39 6.77
CA SER A 102 -10.19 12.92 8.15
C SER A 102 -10.95 11.61 8.27
N MET A 103 -10.31 10.60 8.87
CA MET A 103 -10.89 9.29 9.13
C MET A 103 -10.26 8.67 10.38
N THR A 104 -10.84 7.57 10.86
CA THR A 104 -10.32 6.88 12.05
C THR A 104 -10.18 5.39 11.80
N LEU A 105 -9.11 4.81 12.33
CA LEU A 105 -8.89 3.38 12.40
C LEU A 105 -8.78 2.97 13.87
N GLN A 106 -9.64 2.09 14.31
CA GLN A 106 -9.64 1.50 15.64
C GLN A 106 -9.15 0.07 15.52
N THR A 107 -8.26 -0.31 16.41
CA THR A 107 -7.73 -1.67 16.57
C THR A 107 -7.99 -2.10 18.03
N PRO A 108 -7.71 -3.35 18.43
CA PRO A 108 -7.92 -3.77 19.82
C PRO A 108 -6.94 -3.08 20.78
N ARG A 109 -5.90 -2.42 20.25
CA ARG A 109 -4.82 -1.80 21.03
C ARG A 109 -4.94 -0.27 21.11
N GLU A 110 -5.48 0.36 20.07
CA GLU A 110 -5.43 1.81 19.92
C GLU A 110 -6.42 2.33 18.88
N ARG A 111 -6.82 3.59 19.03
CA ARG A 111 -7.53 4.41 18.04
C ARG A 111 -6.56 5.38 17.39
N ILE A 112 -6.47 5.29 16.06
CA ILE A 112 -5.61 6.12 15.22
C ILE A 112 -6.51 7.07 14.43
N ALA A 113 -6.37 8.38 14.66
CA ALA A 113 -6.87 9.41 13.79
C ALA A 113 -5.93 9.55 12.59
N ILE A 114 -6.51 9.53 11.40
CA ILE A 114 -5.81 9.65 10.12
C ILE A 114 -6.30 10.93 9.46
N GLY A 115 -5.39 11.86 9.18
CA GLY A 115 -5.66 13.08 8.44
C GLY A 115 -4.83 13.17 7.16
N GLY A 116 -5.29 13.90 6.15
CA GLY A 116 -4.52 14.19 4.94
C GLY A 116 -5.23 15.18 4.01
N GLU A 117 -4.48 15.87 3.16
CA GLU A 117 -5.06 16.86 2.23
C GLU A 117 -5.56 16.22 0.93
N GLU A 118 -4.84 15.22 0.43
CA GLU A 118 -5.19 14.52 -0.80
C GLU A 118 -5.00 13.02 -0.62
N LEU A 119 -6.11 12.29 -0.50
CA LEU A 119 -6.12 10.84 -0.39
C LEU A 119 -6.91 10.25 -1.56
N ARG A 120 -6.19 9.77 -2.59
CA ARG A 120 -6.80 9.33 -3.85
C ARG A 120 -6.20 8.03 -4.37
N GLY A 121 -7.02 7.32 -5.14
CA GLY A 121 -6.63 6.11 -5.85
C GLY A 121 -7.19 6.12 -7.25
N SER A 122 -6.42 5.70 -8.25
CA SER A 122 -6.86 5.46 -9.62
C SER A 122 -6.71 3.98 -9.90
N LEU A 123 -7.77 3.34 -10.38
CA LEU A 123 -7.81 1.91 -10.68
C LEU A 123 -8.30 1.71 -12.11
N THR A 124 -7.50 1.04 -12.92
CA THR A 124 -7.85 0.62 -14.27
C THR A 124 -7.92 -0.90 -14.32
N PHE A 125 -8.96 -1.43 -14.94
CA PHE A 125 -9.19 -2.86 -15.08
C PHE A 125 -9.10 -3.26 -16.56
N ARG A 126 -8.76 -4.51 -16.84
CA ARG A 126 -8.85 -5.05 -18.20
C ARG A 126 -10.32 -5.23 -18.60
N PRO A 127 -10.68 -4.94 -19.86
CA PRO A 127 -12.02 -5.19 -20.36
C PRO A 127 -12.39 -6.67 -20.23
N GLY A 128 -13.51 -6.95 -19.54
CA GLY A 128 -14.02 -8.31 -19.38
C GLY A 128 -14.74 -8.53 -18.05
N PRO A 129 -15.40 -9.69 -17.90
CA PRO A 129 -16.18 -9.99 -16.69
C PRO A 129 -15.30 -10.23 -15.45
N ALA A 130 -14.05 -10.68 -15.65
CA ALA A 130 -13.12 -10.96 -14.55
C ALA A 130 -12.67 -9.68 -13.82
N ARG A 131 -12.64 -8.53 -14.51
CA ARG A 131 -12.15 -7.26 -13.97
C ARG A 131 -10.76 -7.40 -13.35
N GLU A 132 -9.85 -7.99 -14.13
CA GLU A 132 -8.44 -8.09 -13.75
C GLU A 132 -7.83 -6.68 -13.62
N LEU A 133 -7.04 -6.45 -12.58
CA LEU A 133 -6.37 -5.19 -12.32
C LEU A 133 -5.27 -4.98 -13.36
N ASP A 134 -5.38 -3.88 -14.11
CA ASP A 134 -4.40 -3.46 -15.12
C ASP A 134 -3.50 -2.34 -14.58
N GLU A 135 -4.04 -1.42 -13.79
CA GLU A 135 -3.24 -0.41 -13.13
C GLU A 135 -3.88 -0.01 -11.81
N ALA A 136 -3.10 0.15 -10.75
CA ALA A 136 -3.53 0.91 -9.58
C ALA A 136 -2.48 1.93 -9.21
N VAL A 137 -2.90 3.17 -8.96
CA VAL A 137 -2.06 4.24 -8.42
C VAL A 137 -2.75 4.83 -7.21
N LEU A 138 -2.12 4.75 -6.04
CA LEU A 138 -2.57 5.41 -4.81
C LEU A 138 -1.62 6.58 -4.51
N VAL A 139 -2.19 7.74 -4.19
CA VAL A 139 -1.44 8.95 -3.83
C VAL A 139 -2.05 9.51 -2.56
N PHE A 140 -1.22 9.61 -1.51
CA PHE A 140 -1.56 10.20 -0.23
C PHE A 140 -0.62 11.36 0.08
N ARG A 141 -1.16 12.56 0.31
CA ARG A 141 -0.39 13.76 0.64
C ARG A 141 -0.73 14.31 2.02
N ASP A 142 0.31 14.79 2.68
CA ASP A 142 0.25 15.37 4.03
C ASP A 142 -0.45 14.45 5.03
N LEU A 143 -0.13 13.15 4.94
CA LEU A 143 -0.73 12.13 5.79
C LEU A 143 -0.24 12.30 7.23
N THR A 144 -1.17 12.45 8.15
CA THR A 144 -0.91 12.54 9.59
C THR A 144 -1.60 11.39 10.31
N LEU A 145 -0.88 10.80 11.26
CA LEU A 145 -1.38 9.71 12.10
C LEU A 145 -1.20 10.12 13.55
N ALA A 146 -2.28 10.09 14.33
CA ALA A 146 -2.26 10.38 15.75
C ALA A 146 -3.01 9.28 16.51
N SER A 147 -2.33 8.60 17.43
CA SER A 147 -2.92 7.55 18.24
C SER A 147 -3.26 8.02 19.65
N ASP A 148 -4.34 7.47 20.20
CA ASP A 148 -4.66 7.61 21.63
C ASP A 148 -3.63 6.93 22.55
N ALA A 149 -2.76 6.07 22.01
CA ALA A 149 -1.57 5.54 22.69
C ALA A 149 -0.42 6.57 22.79
N GLY A 150 -0.62 7.81 22.35
CA GLY A 150 0.29 8.93 22.58
C GLY A 150 1.41 9.12 21.56
N TRP A 151 1.44 8.33 20.49
CA TRP A 151 2.40 8.53 19.39
C TRP A 151 1.77 9.24 18.20
N THR A 152 2.62 9.90 17.43
CA THR A 152 2.24 10.54 16.16
C THR A 152 3.25 10.19 15.07
N SER A 153 2.79 10.16 13.83
CA SER A 153 3.60 9.92 12.64
C SER A 153 3.09 10.83 11.53
N ALA A 154 3.95 11.21 10.60
CA ALA A 154 3.55 12.01 9.44
C ALA A 154 4.29 11.54 8.19
N VAL A 155 3.71 11.75 7.03
CA VAL A 155 4.31 11.49 5.71
C VAL A 155 3.93 12.65 4.80
N ALA A 156 4.92 13.27 4.16
CA ALA A 156 4.66 14.37 3.23
C ALA A 156 3.94 13.86 1.97
N GLU A 157 4.45 12.77 1.38
CA GLU A 157 3.77 12.12 0.26
C GLU A 157 4.07 10.61 0.26
N ALA A 158 3.04 9.80 -0.01
CA ALA A 158 3.17 8.37 -0.30
C ALA A 158 2.50 8.07 -1.63
N ARG A 159 3.22 7.34 -2.49
CA ARG A 159 2.73 6.87 -3.79
C ARG A 159 2.94 5.37 -3.89
N LEU A 160 1.89 4.64 -4.23
CA LEU A 160 1.96 3.22 -4.58
C LEU A 160 1.44 3.08 -6.00
N ALA A 161 2.18 2.42 -6.88
CA ALA A 161 1.75 2.11 -8.23
C ALA A 161 1.93 0.62 -8.51
N THR A 162 1.00 0.02 -9.26
CA THR A 162 1.12 -1.35 -9.76
C THR A 162 0.67 -1.43 -11.21
N ARG A 163 1.36 -2.25 -12.00
CA ARG A 163 1.02 -2.56 -13.39
C ARG A 163 1.47 -3.99 -13.75
N PRO A 164 0.80 -4.68 -14.67
CA PRO A 164 1.16 -6.04 -15.05
C PRO A 164 2.49 -6.07 -15.78
N VAL A 165 3.15 -7.23 -15.72
CA VAL A 165 4.26 -7.57 -16.60
C VAL A 165 3.69 -8.19 -17.88
N GLU A 166 3.95 -7.59 -19.04
CA GLU A 166 3.31 -8.00 -20.32
C GLU A 166 3.54 -9.48 -20.68
N SER A 167 4.67 -10.06 -20.29
CA SER A 167 5.01 -11.46 -20.56
C SER A 167 4.42 -12.47 -19.57
N GLU A 168 3.86 -12.02 -18.44
CA GLU A 168 3.51 -12.88 -17.32
C GLU A 168 2.18 -12.46 -16.67
N SER A 169 1.11 -13.19 -16.99
CA SER A 169 -0.27 -12.84 -16.60
C SER A 169 -0.56 -12.75 -15.09
N VAL A 170 0.34 -13.25 -14.24
CA VAL A 170 0.19 -13.22 -12.78
C VAL A 170 1.29 -12.40 -12.08
N ALA A 171 2.15 -11.73 -12.85
CA ALA A 171 3.20 -10.89 -12.32
C ALA A 171 2.84 -9.40 -12.42
N GLN A 172 3.17 -8.66 -11.38
CA GLN A 172 2.93 -7.23 -11.27
C GLN A 172 4.23 -6.52 -10.89
N GLN A 173 4.51 -5.40 -11.56
CA GLN A 173 5.53 -4.45 -11.11
C GLN A 173 4.88 -3.54 -10.08
N ILE A 174 5.47 -3.45 -8.90
CA ILE A 174 4.97 -2.66 -7.77
C ILE A 174 6.03 -1.62 -7.41
N GLY A 175 5.66 -0.36 -7.56
CA GLY A 175 6.43 0.80 -7.13
C GLY A 175 5.85 1.40 -5.86
N LEU A 176 6.69 1.68 -4.87
CA LEU A 176 6.35 2.45 -3.67
C LEU A 176 7.35 3.60 -3.52
N GLU A 177 6.87 4.79 -3.21
CA GLU A 177 7.68 5.94 -2.84
C GLU A 177 7.02 6.64 -1.65
N ILE A 178 7.79 6.90 -0.60
CA ILE A 178 7.36 7.64 0.59
C ILE A 178 8.39 8.72 0.84
N THR A 179 7.96 9.97 0.93
CA THR A 179 8.83 11.12 1.21
C THR A 179 8.47 11.79 2.53
N GLY A 180 9.49 12.30 3.23
CA GLY A 180 9.31 13.04 4.48
C GLY A 180 8.60 12.23 5.56
N LEU A 181 8.95 10.95 5.71
CA LEU A 181 8.38 10.10 6.76
C LEU A 181 8.93 10.52 8.12
N ARG A 182 8.06 10.95 9.02
CA ARG A 182 8.36 11.13 10.45
C ARG A 182 7.96 9.87 11.21
N PRO A 183 8.90 9.05 11.73
CA PRO A 183 8.59 7.77 12.36
C PRO A 183 7.75 7.90 13.64
N ARG A 184 6.92 6.87 13.90
CA ARG A 184 6.14 6.68 15.15
C ARG A 184 7.00 6.64 16.42
N ALA A 185 8.24 6.17 16.32
CA ALA A 185 9.04 5.74 17.47
C ALA A 185 9.48 6.94 18.34
N PRO A 186 9.05 7.03 19.62
CA PRO A 186 9.51 8.07 20.54
C PRO A 186 11.03 8.06 20.75
N MET A 187 11.68 6.90 20.55
CA MET A 187 13.13 6.81 20.56
C MET A 187 13.78 7.56 19.39
N MET A 188 13.27 7.37 18.17
CA MET A 188 13.80 8.03 16.98
C MET A 188 13.63 9.56 17.09
N GLN A 189 12.52 10.02 17.67
CA GLN A 189 12.31 11.43 17.97
C GLN A 189 13.35 11.97 18.96
N ARG A 190 13.66 11.22 20.03
CA ARG A 190 14.73 11.58 20.98
C ARG A 190 16.13 11.59 20.34
N MET A 191 16.42 10.66 19.43
CA MET A 191 17.69 10.66 18.69
C MET A 191 17.80 11.89 17.77
N ALA A 192 16.69 12.28 17.13
CA ALA A 192 16.63 13.47 16.31
C ALA A 192 16.79 14.76 17.12
N GLU A 193 16.17 14.85 18.30
CA GLU A 193 16.35 15.97 19.23
C GLU A 193 17.80 16.13 19.72
N ARG A 194 18.55 15.01 19.78
CA ARG A 194 19.99 15.00 20.10
C ARG A 194 20.89 15.27 18.89
N GLY A 195 20.32 15.40 17.69
CA GLY A 195 21.04 15.65 16.44
C GLY A 195 21.80 14.43 15.89
N LEU A 196 21.48 13.21 16.34
CA LEU A 196 22.13 11.98 15.85
C LEU A 196 21.63 11.58 14.46
N VAL A 197 20.35 11.83 14.17
CA VAL A 197 19.69 11.56 12.89
C VAL A 197 18.71 12.68 12.58
N PRO A 198 18.35 12.95 11.32
CA PRO A 198 17.25 13.87 11.01
C PRO A 198 15.92 13.41 11.64
N GLY A 199 15.01 14.35 11.92
CA GLY A 199 13.67 14.01 12.44
C GLY A 199 12.75 13.33 11.43
N THR A 200 13.13 13.32 10.15
CA THR A 200 12.38 12.77 9.03
C THR A 200 13.29 11.94 8.16
N ILE A 201 12.83 10.77 7.76
CA ILE A 201 13.42 9.99 6.66
C ILE A 201 13.02 10.69 5.36
N GLU A 202 14.00 11.11 4.57
CA GLU A 202 13.78 11.88 3.35
C GLU A 202 13.02 11.05 2.33
N THR A 203 13.46 9.81 2.09
CA THR A 203 12.90 8.97 1.04
C THR A 203 12.96 7.50 1.44
N LEU A 204 11.85 6.79 1.24
CA LEU A 204 11.79 5.33 1.15
C LEU A 204 11.24 4.99 -0.24
N SER A 205 11.87 4.05 -0.93
CA SER A 205 11.42 3.60 -2.24
C SER A 205 11.53 2.09 -2.38
N ALA A 206 10.61 1.49 -3.13
CA ALA A 206 10.67 0.10 -3.54
C ALA A 206 10.23 -0.04 -5.00
N ASP A 207 10.98 -0.82 -5.76
CA ASP A 207 10.64 -1.30 -7.11
C ASP A 207 10.78 -2.82 -7.08
N LEU A 208 9.64 -3.50 -7.23
CA LEU A 208 9.51 -4.95 -7.07
C LEU A 208 8.79 -5.52 -8.29
N VAL A 209 9.17 -6.73 -8.70
CA VAL A 209 8.30 -7.58 -9.52
C VAL A 209 7.81 -8.73 -8.66
N VAL A 210 6.50 -8.86 -8.52
CA VAL A 210 5.88 -9.89 -7.69
C VAL A 210 5.02 -10.79 -8.56
N THR A 211 5.37 -12.07 -8.58
CA THR A 211 4.59 -13.13 -9.22
C THR A 211 3.65 -13.73 -8.19
N PHE A 212 2.36 -13.69 -8.46
CA PHE A 212 1.30 -14.20 -7.59
C PHE A 212 0.86 -15.61 -7.99
N ASP A 213 0.16 -16.29 -7.08
CA ASP A 213 -0.41 -17.62 -7.36
C ASP A 213 -1.63 -17.60 -8.29
N ARG A 214 -2.21 -16.42 -8.53
CA ARG A 214 -3.29 -16.16 -9.49
C ARG A 214 -3.40 -14.67 -9.79
N PRO A 215 -4.16 -14.27 -10.83
CA PRO A 215 -4.36 -12.87 -11.17
C PRO A 215 -5.08 -12.08 -10.07
N TRP A 216 -4.83 -10.77 -10.04
CA TRP A 216 -5.60 -9.82 -9.25
C TRP A 216 -6.89 -9.47 -9.99
N ASP A 217 -7.93 -10.28 -9.82
CA ASP A 217 -9.25 -10.07 -10.43
C ASP A 217 -10.34 -9.87 -9.37
N ARG A 218 -11.60 -9.83 -9.77
CA ARG A 218 -12.73 -9.69 -8.85
C ARG A 218 -12.73 -10.73 -7.71
N SER A 219 -12.23 -11.94 -7.95
CA SER A 219 -12.14 -12.99 -6.91
C SER A 219 -11.16 -12.63 -5.80
N ALA A 220 -10.19 -11.73 -6.06
CA ALA A 220 -9.25 -11.21 -5.08
C ALA A 220 -9.95 -10.51 -3.91
N LEU A 221 -11.08 -9.85 -4.20
CA LEU A 221 -11.90 -9.16 -3.20
C LEU A 221 -12.99 -10.07 -2.62
N GLU A 222 -13.53 -10.99 -3.42
CA GLU A 222 -14.71 -11.77 -3.04
C GLU A 222 -14.40 -13.05 -2.28
N GLN A 223 -13.29 -13.73 -2.59
CA GLN A 223 -12.98 -15.07 -2.09
C GLN A 223 -11.71 -15.08 -1.23
N ALA A 224 -10.57 -14.71 -1.82
CA ALA A 224 -9.29 -14.66 -1.14
C ALA A 224 -8.36 -13.73 -1.92
N ARG A 225 -7.32 -13.17 -1.29
CA ARG A 225 -6.32 -12.34 -1.99
C ARG A 225 -5.18 -13.20 -2.58
N PRO A 226 -4.74 -12.94 -3.83
CA PRO A 226 -3.60 -13.65 -4.43
C PRO A 226 -2.38 -13.59 -3.51
N GLN A 227 -1.67 -14.69 -3.36
CA GLN A 227 -0.49 -14.76 -2.50
C GLN A 227 0.79 -14.68 -3.34
N PRO A 228 1.83 -13.96 -2.88
CA PRO A 228 3.11 -13.89 -3.58
C PRO A 228 3.78 -15.26 -3.62
N ARG A 229 4.47 -15.55 -4.72
CA ARG A 229 5.25 -16.79 -4.94
C ARG A 229 6.70 -16.49 -5.25
N GLU A 230 6.94 -15.46 -6.05
CA GLU A 230 8.27 -14.98 -6.40
C GLU A 230 8.29 -13.46 -6.28
N ILE A 231 9.40 -12.92 -5.79
CA ILE A 231 9.61 -11.49 -5.58
C ILE A 231 11.03 -11.17 -6.08
N GLU A 232 11.10 -10.52 -7.23
CA GLU A 232 12.31 -9.85 -7.72
C GLU A 232 12.37 -8.46 -7.06
N VAL A 233 13.32 -8.28 -6.16
CA VAL A 233 13.62 -6.99 -5.53
C VAL A 233 14.61 -6.25 -6.43
N ARG A 234 14.12 -5.41 -7.34
CA ARG A 234 14.98 -4.62 -8.21
C ARG A 234 15.73 -3.55 -7.42
N ASN A 235 14.99 -2.83 -6.59
CA ASN A 235 15.56 -1.84 -5.70
C ASN A 235 14.62 -1.50 -4.56
N VAL A 236 15.03 -1.76 -3.32
CA VAL A 236 14.46 -1.12 -2.13
C VAL A 236 15.51 -0.18 -1.59
N ALA A 237 15.21 1.09 -1.40
CA ALA A 237 16.15 2.07 -0.89
C ALA A 237 15.54 2.96 0.20
N ALA A 238 16.36 3.32 1.17
CA ALA A 238 16.05 4.27 2.23
C ALA A 238 17.17 5.29 2.36
N SER A 239 16.80 6.57 2.40
CA SER A 239 17.72 7.70 2.61
C SER A 239 17.30 8.43 3.88
N TRP A 240 18.24 8.53 4.83
CA TRP A 240 18.03 9.20 6.11
C TRP A 240 19.24 10.07 6.48
N GLY A 241 19.24 11.34 6.09
CA GLY A 241 20.35 12.26 6.26
C GLY A 241 21.59 11.79 5.50
N GLN A 242 22.62 11.33 6.24
CA GLN A 242 23.83 10.75 5.65
C GLN A 242 23.74 9.23 5.50
N LEU A 243 22.70 8.59 6.02
CA LEU A 243 22.52 7.14 5.99
C LEU A 243 21.84 6.74 4.68
N GLU A 244 22.38 5.73 3.99
CA GLU A 244 21.73 5.13 2.83
C GLU A 244 21.71 3.61 3.00
N LEU A 245 20.54 3.00 2.78
CA LEU A 245 20.38 1.56 2.71
C LEU A 245 19.75 1.20 1.37
N ARG A 246 20.30 0.21 0.67
CA ARG A 246 19.73 -0.35 -0.55
C ARG A 246 19.70 -1.87 -0.48
N VAL A 247 18.66 -2.47 -1.04
CA VAL A 247 18.48 -3.92 -1.11
C VAL A 247 18.04 -4.29 -2.52
N ALA A 248 18.65 -5.34 -3.06
CA ALA A 248 18.25 -5.97 -4.31
C ALA A 248 18.43 -7.49 -4.23
N GLY A 249 17.74 -8.27 -5.04
CA GLY A 249 17.87 -9.73 -5.08
C GLY A 249 16.54 -10.43 -5.32
N ASP A 250 16.51 -11.74 -5.09
CA ASP A 250 15.39 -12.58 -5.50
C ASP A 250 14.93 -13.44 -4.33
N LEU A 251 13.61 -13.49 -4.14
CA LEU A 251 12.97 -14.28 -3.10
C LEU A 251 11.90 -15.18 -3.70
N THR A 252 11.82 -16.38 -3.16
CA THR A 252 10.71 -17.31 -3.35
C THR A 252 9.91 -17.40 -2.06
N VAL A 253 8.60 -17.54 -2.17
CA VAL A 253 7.68 -17.57 -1.03
C VAL A 253 6.96 -18.90 -1.01
N GLY A 254 7.22 -19.68 0.04
CA GLY A 254 6.59 -20.98 0.26
C GLY A 254 5.07 -20.88 0.50
N PRO A 255 4.33 -21.99 0.44
CA PRO A 255 2.89 -22.03 0.75
C PRO A 255 2.51 -21.53 2.15
N ASP A 256 3.45 -21.59 3.09
CA ASP A 256 3.32 -21.09 4.46
C ASP A 256 3.72 -19.61 4.62
N GLY A 257 4.13 -18.96 3.52
CA GLY A 257 4.59 -17.59 3.49
C GLY A 257 6.07 -17.41 3.88
N LEU A 258 6.83 -18.48 4.15
CA LEU A 258 8.25 -18.35 4.44
C LEU A 258 9.02 -17.94 3.18
N ALA A 259 9.75 -16.83 3.27
CA ALA A 259 10.63 -16.37 2.20
C ALA A 259 11.97 -17.11 2.23
N SER A 260 12.48 -17.50 1.06
CA SER A 260 13.82 -18.08 0.86
C SER A 260 14.46 -17.49 -0.40
N GLY A 261 15.76 -17.23 -0.37
CA GLY A 261 16.48 -16.60 -1.48
C GLY A 261 17.68 -15.78 -1.00
N ASP A 262 18.23 -14.96 -1.89
CA ASP A 262 19.42 -14.17 -1.62
C ASP A 262 19.16 -12.70 -1.89
N LEU A 263 19.57 -11.86 -0.94
CA LEU A 263 19.48 -10.41 -1.02
C LEU A 263 20.89 -9.81 -0.91
N LEU A 264 21.20 -8.83 -1.73
CA LEU A 264 22.37 -7.98 -1.58
C LEU A 264 21.95 -6.69 -0.87
N VAL A 265 22.54 -6.44 0.29
CA VAL A 265 22.31 -5.23 1.09
C VAL A 265 23.53 -4.33 0.98
N LYS A 266 23.31 -3.10 0.52
CA LYS A 266 24.31 -2.04 0.48
C LYS A 266 23.97 -0.99 1.52
N ALA A 267 24.90 -0.71 2.42
CA ALA A 267 24.75 0.29 3.47
C ALA A 267 25.87 1.33 3.40
N THR A 268 25.53 2.61 3.49
CA THR A 268 26.46 3.73 3.62
C THR A 268 26.27 4.37 4.99
N ASN A 269 27.38 4.60 5.70
CA ASN A 269 27.40 4.95 7.13
C ASN A 269 26.74 3.85 7.97
N TRP A 270 27.24 2.62 7.77
CA TRP A 270 26.65 1.41 8.35
C TRP A 270 26.84 1.32 9.87
N GLU A 271 27.88 1.96 10.43
CA GLU A 271 28.10 1.99 11.89
C GLU A 271 26.97 2.77 12.57
N GLU A 272 26.58 3.91 12.02
CA GLU A 272 25.46 4.73 12.48
C GLU A 272 24.11 4.02 12.26
N ILE A 273 23.94 3.30 11.14
CA ILE A 273 22.75 2.45 10.92
C ILE A 273 22.66 1.37 12.01
N LEU A 274 23.79 0.77 12.40
CA LEU A 274 23.83 -0.25 13.45
C LEU A 274 23.49 0.34 14.81
N GLU A 275 23.99 1.55 15.12
CA GLU A 275 23.65 2.29 16.32
C GLU A 275 22.14 2.60 16.38
N VAL A 276 21.55 3.07 15.28
CA VAL A 276 20.09 3.26 15.16
C VAL A 276 19.33 1.94 15.36
N ALA A 277 19.81 0.84 14.79
CA ALA A 277 19.19 -0.48 14.95
C ALA A 277 19.25 -0.97 16.41
N ARG A 278 20.36 -0.71 17.10
CA ARG A 278 20.54 -1.02 18.52
C ARG A 278 19.64 -0.16 19.41
N GLU A 279 19.65 1.15 19.23
CA GLU A 279 18.83 2.10 20.00
C GLU A 279 17.32 1.90 19.76
N SER A 280 16.92 1.50 18.56
CA SER A 280 15.52 1.16 18.25
C SER A 280 15.07 -0.20 18.80
N GLY A 281 16.01 -1.03 19.27
CA GLY A 281 15.76 -2.42 19.69
C GLY A 281 15.56 -3.39 18.52
N ALA A 282 15.77 -2.95 17.28
CA ALA A 282 15.76 -3.82 16.11
C ALA A 282 16.93 -4.82 16.12
N LEU A 283 18.05 -4.43 16.74
CA LEU A 283 19.20 -5.29 17.00
C LEU A 283 19.34 -5.55 18.50
N PRO A 284 19.22 -6.81 18.97
CA PRO A 284 19.43 -7.14 20.38
C PRO A 284 20.87 -6.85 20.84
N ASP A 285 21.02 -6.21 22.01
CA ASP A 285 22.34 -5.86 22.57
C ASP A 285 23.30 -7.05 22.66
N GLY A 286 22.78 -8.25 22.97
CA GLY A 286 23.60 -9.46 23.12
C GLY A 286 24.33 -9.94 21.87
N ILE A 287 23.95 -9.45 20.68
CA ILE A 287 24.64 -9.75 19.42
C ILE A 287 25.23 -8.50 18.74
N ALA A 288 24.92 -7.30 19.23
CA ALA A 288 25.29 -6.05 18.59
C ALA A 288 26.81 -5.93 18.41
N ASP A 289 27.59 -6.11 19.48
CA ASP A 289 29.06 -6.00 19.44
C ASP A 289 29.70 -7.05 18.51
N THR A 290 29.10 -8.25 18.42
CA THR A 290 29.57 -9.32 17.54
C THR A 290 29.31 -8.99 16.07
N VAL A 291 28.11 -8.46 15.77
CA VAL A 291 27.75 -7.98 14.44
C VAL A 291 28.69 -6.83 14.05
N GLU A 292 28.85 -5.82 14.89
CA GLU A 292 29.74 -4.67 14.63
C GLU A 292 31.17 -5.12 14.31
N SER A 293 31.73 -6.01 15.12
CA SER A 293 33.08 -6.53 14.93
C SER A 293 33.22 -7.29 13.61
N ALA A 294 32.24 -8.12 13.26
CA ALA A 294 32.23 -8.85 11.99
C ALA A 294 32.15 -7.90 10.79
N LEU A 295 31.30 -6.87 10.87
CA LEU A 295 31.15 -5.88 9.81
C LEU A 295 32.40 -5.02 9.63
N ARG A 296 33.08 -4.61 10.71
CA ARG A 296 34.37 -3.90 10.63
C ARG A 296 35.46 -4.70 9.91
N LEU A 297 35.50 -6.01 10.14
CA LEU A 297 36.45 -6.88 9.43
C LEU A 297 36.13 -6.94 7.93
N VAL A 298 34.85 -7.08 7.58
CA VAL A 298 34.41 -7.13 6.17
C VAL A 298 34.66 -5.79 5.46
N SER A 299 34.32 -4.66 6.07
CA SER A 299 34.53 -3.32 5.49
C SER A 299 36.02 -3.03 5.27
N GLY A 300 36.87 -3.39 6.25
CA GLY A 300 38.32 -3.26 6.14
C GLY A 300 38.92 -4.07 4.99
N LEU A 301 38.42 -5.28 4.74
CA LEU A 301 38.85 -6.11 3.60
C LEU A 301 38.36 -5.59 2.25
N ALA A 302 37.17 -4.99 2.20
CA ALA A 302 36.60 -4.41 0.98
C ALA A 302 37.25 -3.08 0.56
N GLY A 303 38.09 -2.49 1.43
CA GLY A 303 38.78 -1.22 1.15
C GLY A 303 37.90 0.02 1.22
N SER A 304 36.67 -0.11 1.74
CA SER A 304 35.74 1.00 1.98
C SER A 304 35.32 0.99 3.44
N SER A 305 35.68 2.03 4.19
CA SER A 305 35.36 2.10 5.62
C SER A 305 33.89 2.47 5.88
N SER A 306 33.28 3.26 4.98
CA SER A 306 31.93 3.81 5.17
C SER A 306 30.83 3.08 4.40
N THR A 307 31.18 2.29 3.38
CA THR A 307 30.20 1.56 2.55
C THR A 307 30.43 0.07 2.66
N LEU A 308 29.34 -0.67 2.79
CA LEU A 308 29.35 -2.10 3.03
C LEU A 308 28.33 -2.79 2.12
N ASP A 309 28.81 -3.73 1.31
CA ASP A 309 28.00 -4.54 0.41
C ASP A 309 27.97 -5.98 0.94
N ILE A 310 26.78 -6.48 1.30
CA ILE A 310 26.64 -7.69 2.09
C ILE A 310 25.60 -8.63 1.52
N PRO A 311 25.98 -9.89 1.19
CA PRO A 311 25.00 -10.91 0.88
C PRO A 311 24.28 -11.36 2.15
N VAL A 312 22.95 -11.35 2.09
CA VAL A 312 22.02 -11.86 3.09
C VAL A 312 21.22 -13.00 2.49
N THR A 313 21.42 -14.20 3.03
CA THR A 313 20.71 -15.40 2.59
C THR A 313 19.55 -15.70 3.53
N LEU A 314 18.39 -15.99 2.94
CA LEU A 314 17.19 -16.47 3.60
C LEU A 314 17.06 -17.96 3.32
N SER A 315 17.22 -18.79 4.35
CA SER A 315 17.06 -20.23 4.24
C SER A 315 16.59 -20.83 5.56
N ASP A 316 15.81 -21.91 5.48
CA ASP A 316 15.28 -22.65 6.65
C ASP A 316 14.56 -21.74 7.68
N GLY A 317 13.87 -20.70 7.18
CA GLY A 317 13.17 -19.72 8.02
C GLY A 317 14.09 -18.78 8.82
N ARG A 318 15.36 -18.64 8.43
CA ARG A 318 16.37 -17.78 9.07
C ARG A 318 17.02 -16.85 8.05
N MET A 319 17.37 -15.65 8.52
CA MET A 319 18.24 -14.71 7.78
C MET A 319 19.67 -14.82 8.29
N ARG A 320 20.63 -14.85 7.37
CA ARG A 320 22.06 -14.93 7.69
C ARG A 320 22.86 -14.00 6.81
N MET A 321 23.89 -13.42 7.40
CA MET A 321 24.91 -12.62 6.76
C MET A 321 26.23 -13.37 6.90
N GLY A 322 26.61 -14.14 5.87
CA GLY A 322 27.71 -15.09 5.99
C GLY A 322 27.57 -15.98 7.25
N PRO A 323 28.54 -15.98 8.19
CA PRO A 323 28.43 -16.75 9.42
C PRO A 323 27.48 -16.14 10.48
N VAL A 324 27.10 -14.87 10.35
CA VAL A 324 26.36 -14.10 11.36
C VAL A 324 24.84 -14.30 11.20
N PRO A 325 24.13 -14.84 12.19
CA PRO A 325 22.67 -14.95 12.13
C PRO A 325 22.01 -13.57 12.37
N LEU A 326 21.11 -13.17 11.47
CA LEU A 326 20.37 -11.90 11.59
C LEU A 326 18.99 -12.08 12.24
N GLY A 327 18.45 -13.31 12.26
CA GLY A 327 17.16 -13.61 12.90
C GLY A 327 16.31 -14.57 12.10
N ALA A 328 15.00 -14.51 12.32
CA ALA A 328 14.00 -15.28 11.57
C ALA A 328 13.72 -14.62 10.22
N ALA A 329 13.58 -15.41 9.15
CA ALA A 329 13.15 -14.91 7.86
C ALA A 329 11.70 -14.36 7.95
N PRO A 330 11.39 -13.29 7.20
CA PRO A 330 10.06 -12.72 7.21
C PRO A 330 9.03 -13.71 6.65
N ARG A 331 7.81 -13.63 7.18
CA ARG A 331 6.64 -14.30 6.62
C ARG A 331 5.89 -13.31 5.74
N LEU A 332 5.88 -13.57 4.44
CA LEU A 332 5.24 -12.73 3.44
C LEU A 332 3.87 -13.33 3.10
N ARG A 333 2.83 -12.80 3.74
CA ARG A 333 1.45 -13.23 3.52
C ARG A 333 0.54 -12.02 3.42
N ILE A 334 -0.31 -12.01 2.41
CA ILE A 334 -1.35 -10.98 2.28
C ILE A 334 -2.56 -11.47 3.10
N PRO A 335 -3.00 -10.71 4.12
CA PRO A 335 -3.99 -11.15 5.09
C PRO A 335 -5.39 -11.35 4.52
#